data_AF-A0A3M7N2C7-F1
#
_entry.id   AF-A0A3M7N2C7-F1
#
_cell.length_a   1.000
_cell.length_b   1.000
_cell.length_c   1.000
_cell.angle_alpha   90.00
_cell.angle_beta   90.00
_cell.angle_gamma   90.00
#
_symmetry.space_group_name_H-M   'P 1'
#
loop_
_entity.id
_entity.type
_entity.pdbx_description
1 polymer ?
#
loop_
_entity_poly.entity_id
_entity_poly.type
_entity_poly.pdbx_seq_one_letter_code
_entity_poly.pdbx_strand_id
1 'polypeptide(L)'
;MTRRDSSLETNEESPLISPEPGINGDVEEQRLSEAFVASFLLAYAKELMSIFGGLGQDAKYEGAWKTMTIIWATVLMWILDFSINTVQAAIRAFIVDGAPACDQERANAYASRITGVGNVIGYVFGYLNLPRYFHFLGNTQFKGLVAIASIALSSTVLISVLAVKERNPQLDPPSDTDEDSLGIIGFFKQVLLSVRRLPPYVRSVCDIQFFAWMGWFSFLFYITTYVAQLWVNPRLKPGLSPEEVEELWAKGTRIGTFALLLYAIVSFSTNLILPLLVVPSYAPKSGQTPEKWELRGPPHLYNNPTKLFRPVYQ
;
A
#
# COMPACT_ATOMS: atom_id res chain seq x y z
N MET A 1 45.03 -19.98 63.41
CA MET A 1 45.43 -21.16 62.63
C MET A 1 44.28 -21.47 61.69
N THR A 2 44.32 -21.40 60.36
CA THR A 2 45.34 -21.17 59.32
C THR A 2 44.52 -20.94 58.03
N ARG A 3 44.64 -19.80 57.31
CA ARG A 3 45.10 -19.65 55.90
C ARG A 3 44.71 -20.81 54.94
N ARG A 4 44.28 -20.65 53.67
CA ARG A 4 44.45 -19.60 52.62
C ARG A 4 43.54 -19.96 51.40
N ASP A 5 43.15 -18.94 50.63
CA ASP A 5 43.18 -18.75 49.14
C ASP A 5 42.74 -19.91 48.21
N SER A 6 42.17 -19.75 47.01
CA SER A 6 41.73 -18.66 46.13
C SER A 6 41.21 -19.33 44.83
N SER A 7 40.47 -18.58 44.00
CA SER A 7 40.32 -18.74 42.54
C SER A 7 39.67 -20.01 41.97
N LEU A 8 38.49 -19.84 41.36
CA LEU A 8 38.33 -19.80 39.90
C LEU A 8 36.85 -19.65 39.54
N GLU A 9 36.52 -18.50 38.94
CA GLU A 9 35.33 -18.34 38.11
C GLU A 9 35.39 -19.35 36.96
N THR A 10 34.32 -20.10 36.76
CA THR A 10 34.00 -20.68 35.45
C THR A 10 32.56 -20.35 35.16
N ASN A 11 32.39 -19.27 34.40
CA ASN A 11 31.19 -18.96 33.63
C ASN A 11 30.81 -20.20 32.81
N GLU A 12 29.71 -20.86 33.16
CA GLU A 12 29.00 -21.71 32.20
C GLU A 12 28.31 -20.79 31.19
N GLU A 13 29.02 -20.54 30.08
CA GLU A 13 28.42 -20.05 28.85
C GLU A 13 27.33 -21.04 28.41
N SER A 14 26.06 -20.65 28.61
CA SER A 14 24.97 -21.22 27.83
C SER A 14 25.22 -20.94 26.35
N PRO A 15 25.05 -21.91 25.44
CA PRO A 15 25.33 -21.70 24.04
C PRO A 15 24.42 -20.60 23.50
N LEU A 16 25.04 -19.52 23.02
CA LEU A 16 24.43 -18.51 22.17
C LEU A 16 23.79 -19.23 20.97
N ILE A 17 22.51 -19.52 21.06
CA ILE A 17 21.68 -19.81 19.89
C ILE A 17 21.64 -18.48 19.13
N SER A 18 22.45 -18.38 18.09
CA SER A 18 22.39 -17.33 17.09
C SER A 18 20.94 -17.22 16.58
N PRO A 19 20.32 -16.03 16.60
CA PRO A 19 18.99 -15.87 16.03
C PRO A 19 19.08 -16.11 14.52
N GLU A 20 18.30 -17.06 14.00
CA GLU A 20 18.09 -17.15 12.56
C GLU A 20 17.43 -15.84 12.08
N PRO A 21 17.95 -15.22 11.02
CA PRO A 21 17.35 -14.02 10.47
C PRO A 21 16.08 -14.40 9.70
N GLY A 22 15.03 -13.60 9.86
CA GLY A 22 14.38 -13.00 8.68
C GLY A 22 13.14 -13.62 8.05
N ILE A 23 12.53 -14.72 8.53
CA ILE A 23 11.45 -15.39 7.77
C ILE A 23 10.27 -14.46 7.37
N ASN A 24 9.91 -13.47 8.19
CA ASN A 24 8.79 -12.56 7.87
C ASN A 24 9.20 -11.31 7.08
N GLY A 25 10.40 -10.78 7.32
CA GLY A 25 10.97 -9.68 6.53
C GLY A 25 11.22 -10.11 5.08
N ASP A 26 11.69 -11.35 4.90
CA ASP A 26 11.91 -11.96 3.60
C ASP A 26 10.63 -12.03 2.77
N VAL A 27 9.48 -12.32 3.39
CA VAL A 27 8.19 -12.45 2.68
C VAL A 27 7.67 -11.09 2.20
N GLU A 28 7.83 -10.03 2.98
CA GLU A 28 7.37 -8.70 2.60
C GLU A 28 8.31 -8.05 1.57
N GLU A 29 9.62 -8.22 1.75
CA GLU A 29 10.64 -7.86 0.75
C GLU A 29 10.40 -8.60 -0.56
N GLN A 30 10.08 -9.90 -0.49
CA GLN A 30 9.78 -10.72 -1.65
C GLN A 30 8.51 -10.24 -2.38
N ARG A 31 7.41 -9.95 -1.69
CA ARG A 31 6.17 -9.45 -2.31
C ARG A 31 6.34 -8.09 -3.00
N LEU A 32 7.16 -7.22 -2.41
CA LEU A 32 7.48 -5.90 -2.99
C LEU A 32 8.43 -6.03 -4.18
N SER A 33 9.40 -6.96 -4.12
CA SER A 33 10.27 -7.28 -5.25
C SER A 33 9.46 -7.83 -6.43
N GLU A 34 8.44 -8.66 -6.16
CA GLU A 34 7.52 -9.19 -7.17
C GLU A 34 6.72 -8.06 -7.84
N ALA A 35 6.27 -7.05 -7.09
CA ALA A 35 5.58 -5.87 -7.64
C ALA A 35 6.48 -5.09 -8.60
N PHE A 36 7.73 -4.86 -8.20
CA PHE A 36 8.73 -4.15 -9.02
C PHE A 36 9.06 -4.93 -10.29
N VAL A 37 9.29 -6.25 -10.17
CA VAL A 37 9.58 -7.11 -11.32
C VAL A 37 8.37 -7.17 -12.24
N ALA A 38 7.15 -7.34 -11.71
CA ALA A 38 5.93 -7.39 -12.51
C ALA A 38 5.68 -6.07 -13.27
N SER A 39 5.90 -4.91 -12.63
CA SER A 39 5.73 -3.61 -13.30
C SER A 39 6.74 -3.43 -14.42
N PHE A 40 8.03 -3.77 -14.19
CA PHE A 40 9.07 -3.68 -15.20
C PHE A 40 8.80 -4.63 -16.37
N LEU A 41 8.45 -5.89 -16.09
CA LEU A 41 8.08 -6.86 -17.13
C LEU A 41 6.85 -6.40 -17.93
N LEU A 42 5.89 -5.73 -17.29
CA LEU A 42 4.71 -5.17 -17.96
C LEU A 42 5.08 -4.02 -18.89
N ALA A 43 5.98 -3.12 -18.49
CA ALA A 43 6.45 -2.01 -19.32
C ALA A 43 7.17 -2.47 -20.59
N TYR A 44 7.91 -3.58 -20.50
CA TYR A 44 8.68 -4.16 -21.61
C TYR A 44 8.02 -5.38 -22.25
N ALA A 45 6.74 -5.66 -21.94
CA ALA A 45 6.04 -6.87 -22.40
C ALA A 45 6.12 -7.05 -23.92
N LYS A 46 5.97 -5.97 -24.69
CA LYS A 46 6.06 -6.01 -26.15
C LYS A 46 7.47 -6.40 -26.64
N GLU A 47 8.53 -5.84 -26.04
CA GLU A 47 9.91 -6.14 -26.42
C GLU A 47 10.31 -7.56 -26.01
N LEU A 48 9.96 -7.98 -24.80
CA LEU A 48 10.22 -9.33 -24.31
C LEU A 48 9.58 -10.37 -25.24
N MET A 49 8.31 -10.19 -25.60
CA MET A 49 7.62 -11.11 -26.51
C MET A 49 8.19 -11.08 -27.93
N SER A 50 8.74 -9.96 -28.39
CA SER A 50 9.44 -9.91 -29.69
C SER A 50 10.78 -10.67 -29.66
N ILE A 51 11.50 -10.63 -28.53
CA ILE A 51 12.77 -11.35 -28.33
C ILE A 51 12.52 -12.86 -28.21
N PHE A 52 11.55 -13.27 -27.38
CA PHE A 52 11.17 -14.68 -27.24
C PHE A 52 10.60 -15.30 -28.53
N GLY A 53 9.99 -14.48 -29.39
CA GLY A 53 9.47 -14.91 -30.68
C GLY A 53 10.51 -14.98 -31.81
N GLY A 54 11.76 -14.56 -31.58
CA GLY A 54 12.80 -14.52 -32.61
C GLY A 54 12.50 -13.58 -33.78
N LEU A 55 11.57 -12.62 -33.60
CA LEU A 55 11.22 -11.64 -34.61
C LEU A 55 12.25 -10.51 -34.59
N GLY A 56 12.94 -10.30 -35.73
CA GLY A 56 13.76 -9.09 -35.94
C GLY A 56 12.90 -7.82 -35.82
N GLN A 57 13.55 -6.69 -35.52
CA GLN A 57 12.91 -5.39 -35.20
C GLN A 57 11.83 -4.92 -36.19
N ASP A 58 11.76 -5.48 -37.41
CA ASP A 58 10.85 -5.10 -38.50
C ASP A 58 9.79 -6.17 -38.87
N ALA A 59 9.65 -7.26 -38.12
CA ALA A 59 8.65 -8.28 -38.44
C ALA A 59 7.23 -7.85 -38.04
N LYS A 60 6.27 -7.98 -38.98
CA LYS A 60 4.86 -7.60 -38.78
C LYS A 60 4.30 -8.24 -37.51
N TYR A 61 4.01 -7.40 -36.53
CA TYR A 61 3.45 -7.78 -35.23
C TYR A 61 1.94 -8.06 -35.35
N GLU A 62 1.58 -9.08 -36.14
CA GLU A 62 0.21 -9.44 -36.46
C GLU A 62 -0.12 -10.87 -36.03
N GLY A 63 -1.37 -11.11 -35.62
CA GLY A 63 -1.87 -12.43 -35.24
C GLY A 63 -1.41 -12.90 -33.85
N ALA A 64 -0.88 -14.12 -33.79
CA ALA A 64 -0.60 -14.85 -32.55
C ALA A 64 0.30 -14.08 -31.56
N TRP A 65 1.30 -13.34 -32.04
CA TRP A 65 2.23 -12.58 -31.20
C TRP A 65 1.57 -11.42 -30.46
N LYS A 66 0.66 -10.71 -31.13
CA LYS A 66 -0.14 -9.65 -30.52
C LYS A 66 -1.04 -10.23 -29.44
N THR A 67 -1.69 -11.36 -29.73
CA THR A 67 -2.55 -12.07 -28.76
C THR A 67 -1.76 -12.56 -27.56
N MET A 68 -0.61 -13.22 -27.76
CA MET A 68 0.25 -13.68 -26.66
C MET A 68 0.71 -12.52 -25.79
N THR A 69 1.02 -11.37 -26.38
CA THR A 69 1.45 -10.18 -25.63
C THR A 69 0.31 -9.58 -24.82
N ILE A 70 -0.91 -9.55 -25.36
CA ILE A 70 -2.09 -9.12 -24.61
C ILE A 70 -2.34 -10.07 -23.43
N ILE A 71 -2.26 -11.38 -23.64
CA ILE A 71 -2.42 -12.39 -22.58
C ILE A 71 -1.35 -12.19 -21.50
N TRP A 72 -0.08 -12.09 -21.89
CA TRP A 72 1.04 -11.90 -20.99
C TRP A 72 0.91 -10.61 -20.18
N ALA A 73 0.61 -9.49 -20.84
CA ALA A 73 0.38 -8.20 -20.18
C ALA A 73 -0.81 -8.27 -19.20
N THR A 74 -1.87 -9.01 -19.55
CA THR A 74 -3.03 -9.19 -18.66
C THR A 74 -2.66 -9.96 -17.40
N VAL A 75 -1.89 -11.05 -17.53
CA VAL A 75 -1.41 -11.84 -16.38
C VAL A 75 -0.49 -11.00 -15.48
N LEU A 76 0.47 -10.29 -16.07
CA LEU A 76 1.36 -9.40 -15.31
C LEU A 76 0.60 -8.26 -14.61
N MET A 77 -0.41 -7.70 -15.27
CA MET A 77 -1.28 -6.69 -14.66
C MET A 77 -2.01 -7.26 -13.44
N TRP A 78 -2.49 -8.51 -13.50
CA TRP A 78 -3.12 -9.16 -12.35
C TRP A 78 -2.14 -9.37 -11.20
N ILE A 79 -0.94 -9.88 -11.48
CA ILE A 79 0.11 -10.07 -10.46
C ILE A 79 0.46 -8.73 -9.79
N LEU A 80 0.61 -7.68 -10.60
CA LEU A 80 0.88 -6.33 -10.10
C LEU A 80 -0.24 -5.83 -9.17
N ASP A 81 -1.51 -6.03 -9.57
CA ASP A 81 -2.66 -5.62 -8.75
C ASP A 81 -2.74 -6.40 -7.43
N PHE A 82 -2.52 -7.71 -7.45
CA PHE A 82 -2.45 -8.52 -6.22
C PHE A 82 -1.35 -8.05 -5.27
N SER A 83 -0.16 -7.76 -5.81
CA SER A 83 0.96 -7.28 -4.99
C SER A 83 0.65 -5.90 -4.37
N ILE A 84 0.18 -4.94 -5.18
CA ILE A 84 -0.17 -3.60 -4.68
C ILE A 84 -1.26 -3.66 -3.61
N ASN A 85 -2.33 -4.43 -3.83
CA ASN A 85 -3.41 -4.55 -2.85
C ASN A 85 -2.94 -5.19 -1.53
N THR A 86 -2.03 -6.17 -1.61
CA THR A 86 -1.43 -6.80 -0.43
C THR A 86 -0.60 -5.80 0.38
N VAL A 87 0.26 -5.04 -0.29
CA VAL A 87 1.09 -3.99 0.33
C VAL A 87 0.21 -2.90 0.94
N GLN A 88 -0.86 -2.48 0.24
CA GLN A 88 -1.79 -1.50 0.78
C GLN A 88 -2.51 -1.99 2.04
N ALA A 89 -2.88 -3.27 2.10
CA ALA A 89 -3.49 -3.85 3.30
C ALA A 89 -2.49 -3.88 4.47
N ALA A 90 -1.25 -4.31 4.22
CA ALA A 90 -0.19 -4.37 5.22
C ALA A 90 0.12 -2.97 5.81
N ILE A 91 0.30 -1.96 4.96
CA ILE A 91 0.58 -0.58 5.41
C ILE A 91 -0.57 -0.03 6.26
N ARG A 92 -1.83 -0.29 5.91
CA ARG A 92 -2.98 0.16 6.70
C ARG A 92 -3.04 -0.52 8.07
N ALA A 93 -2.76 -1.81 8.13
CA ALA A 93 -2.66 -2.53 9.40
C ALA A 93 -1.52 -1.98 10.26
N PHE A 94 -0.35 -1.78 9.66
CA PHE A 94 0.83 -1.22 10.32
C PHE A 94 0.57 0.13 11.00
N ILE A 95 -0.20 1.03 10.37
CA ILE A 95 -0.59 2.32 10.98
C ILE A 95 -1.40 2.13 12.26
N VAL A 96 -2.32 1.15 12.28
CA VAL A 96 -3.17 0.84 13.44
C VAL A 96 -2.37 0.16 14.54
N ASP A 97 -1.43 -0.72 14.16
CA ASP A 97 -0.58 -1.44 15.11
C ASP A 97 0.50 -0.56 15.74
N GLY A 98 0.99 0.45 15.01
CA GLY A 98 2.02 1.38 15.48
C GLY A 98 1.50 2.58 16.26
N ALA A 99 0.24 2.99 16.07
CA ALA A 99 -0.34 4.16 16.72
C ALA A 99 -1.17 3.81 17.96
N PRO A 100 -1.02 4.53 19.10
CA PRO A 100 -1.92 4.40 20.24
C PRO A 100 -3.39 4.64 19.84
N ALA A 101 -4.33 3.94 20.46
CA ALA A 101 -5.75 3.99 20.09
C ALA A 101 -6.35 5.41 20.04
N CYS A 102 -5.91 6.32 20.91
CA CYS A 102 -6.34 7.73 20.90
C CYS A 102 -5.82 8.55 19.71
N ASP A 103 -4.69 8.12 19.11
CA ASP A 103 -4.01 8.82 18.03
C ASP A 103 -4.17 8.13 16.66
N GLN A 104 -4.84 6.96 16.61
CA GLN A 104 -5.09 6.22 15.37
C GLN A 104 -5.87 7.04 14.32
N GLU A 105 -6.83 7.85 14.74
CA GLU A 105 -7.56 8.76 13.83
C GLU A 105 -6.60 9.77 13.18
N ARG A 106 -5.68 10.35 13.98
CA ARG A 106 -4.69 11.31 13.50
C ARG A 106 -3.66 10.65 12.57
N ALA A 107 -3.21 9.44 12.91
CA ALA A 107 -2.28 8.68 12.08
C ALA A 107 -2.89 8.33 10.71
N ASN A 108 -4.14 7.84 10.70
CA ASN A 108 -4.89 7.56 9.46
C ASN A 108 -5.14 8.83 8.62
N ALA A 109 -5.40 9.97 9.26
CA ALA A 109 -5.54 11.24 8.56
C ALA A 109 -4.23 11.68 7.88
N TYR A 110 -3.08 11.52 8.53
CA TYR A 110 -1.77 11.77 7.91
C TYR A 110 -1.51 10.84 6.72
N ALA A 111 -1.82 9.55 6.85
CA ALA A 111 -1.69 8.60 5.75
C ALA A 111 -2.53 9.01 4.54
N SER A 112 -3.78 9.44 4.76
CA SER A 112 -4.68 9.91 3.71
C SER A 112 -4.15 11.16 3.00
N ARG A 113 -3.48 12.07 3.72
CA ARG A 113 -2.83 13.25 3.12
C ARG A 113 -1.68 12.85 2.22
N ILE A 114 -0.84 11.91 2.65
CA ILE A 114 0.28 11.39 1.85
C ILE A 114 -0.23 10.72 0.57
N THR A 115 -1.30 9.92 0.66
CA THR A 115 -1.98 9.35 -0.51
C THR A 115 -2.49 10.45 -1.46
N GLY A 116 -3.08 11.51 -0.91
CA GLY A 116 -3.54 12.66 -1.71
C GLY A 116 -2.40 13.35 -2.48
N VAL A 117 -1.24 13.58 -1.84
CA VAL A 117 -0.04 14.10 -2.52
C VAL A 117 0.40 13.16 -3.63
N GLY A 118 0.45 11.86 -3.35
CA GLY A 118 0.80 10.83 -4.33
C GLY A 118 -0.11 10.85 -5.56
N ASN A 119 -1.43 10.98 -5.35
CA ASN A 119 -2.40 11.09 -6.45
C ASN A 119 -2.13 12.32 -7.32
N VAL A 120 -1.92 13.50 -6.72
CA VAL A 120 -1.62 14.73 -7.48
C VAL A 120 -0.36 14.55 -8.32
N ILE A 121 0.73 14.06 -7.73
CA ILE A 121 1.99 13.82 -8.45
C ILE A 121 1.78 12.80 -9.58
N GLY A 122 1.07 11.69 -9.31
CA GLY A 122 0.76 10.66 -10.30
C GLY A 122 -0.02 11.20 -11.50
N TYR A 123 -1.06 12.02 -11.26
CA TYR A 123 -1.82 12.63 -12.35
C TYR A 123 -1.05 13.74 -13.09
N VAL A 124 -0.12 14.44 -12.43
CA VAL A 124 0.79 15.37 -13.12
C VAL A 124 1.64 14.59 -14.13
N PHE A 125 2.29 13.50 -13.71
CA PHE A 125 3.06 12.66 -14.64
C PHE A 125 2.17 12.01 -15.70
N GLY A 126 0.93 11.62 -15.38
CA GLY A 126 -0.02 11.10 -16.37
C GLY A 126 -0.48 12.14 -17.42
N TYR A 127 -0.50 13.42 -17.08
CA TYR A 127 -0.88 14.51 -17.98
C TYR A 127 0.29 15.02 -18.85
N LEU A 128 1.50 15.02 -18.29
CA LEU A 128 2.70 15.46 -18.99
C LEU A 128 3.09 14.50 -20.11
N ASN A 129 3.68 15.04 -21.18
CA ASN A 129 4.24 14.20 -22.23
C ASN A 129 5.65 13.71 -21.86
N LEU A 130 5.72 12.64 -21.06
CA LEU A 130 6.99 12.13 -20.50
C LEU A 130 8.05 11.84 -21.56
N PRO A 131 7.76 11.18 -22.70
CA PRO A 131 8.78 10.92 -23.73
C PRO A 131 9.43 12.19 -24.30
N ARG A 132 8.76 13.34 -24.21
CA ARG A 132 9.30 14.62 -24.68
C ARG A 132 10.27 15.27 -23.68
N TYR A 133 10.05 15.07 -22.39
CA TYR A 133 10.88 15.67 -21.33
C TYR A 133 11.96 14.71 -20.82
N PHE A 134 11.64 13.41 -20.74
CA PHE A 134 12.48 12.36 -20.19
C PHE A 134 12.68 11.25 -21.21
N HIS A 135 13.25 11.59 -22.37
CA HIS A 135 13.57 10.63 -23.42
C HIS A 135 14.50 9.49 -22.93
N PHE A 136 15.27 9.70 -21.86
CA PHE A 136 16.14 8.68 -21.27
C PHE A 136 15.39 7.61 -20.44
N LEU A 137 14.21 7.94 -19.88
CA LEU A 137 13.45 7.02 -19.01
C LEU A 137 12.55 6.05 -19.80
N GLY A 138 12.21 6.38 -21.04
CA GLY A 138 11.39 5.51 -21.87
C GLY A 138 10.88 6.17 -23.14
N ASN A 139 10.76 5.36 -24.20
CA ASN A 139 10.31 5.82 -25.51
C ASN A 139 8.78 6.01 -25.59
N THR A 140 8.03 5.47 -24.63
CA THR A 140 6.56 5.57 -24.56
C THR A 140 6.12 6.14 -23.23
N GLN A 141 4.92 6.75 -23.21
CA GLN A 141 4.31 7.30 -21.99
C GLN A 141 4.22 6.25 -20.88
N PHE A 142 3.75 5.06 -21.23
CA PHE A 142 3.60 3.95 -20.30
C PHE A 142 4.94 3.52 -19.69
N LYS A 143 5.99 3.40 -20.50
CA LYS A 143 7.33 3.06 -20.03
C LYS A 143 7.89 4.12 -19.09
N GLY A 144 7.75 5.40 -19.44
CA GLY A 144 8.18 6.50 -18.59
C GLY A 144 7.47 6.50 -17.24
N LEU A 145 6.15 6.28 -17.23
CA LEU A 145 5.36 6.19 -16.01
C LEU A 145 5.80 5.02 -15.13
N VAL A 146 6.00 3.84 -15.72
CA VAL A 146 6.46 2.66 -14.98
C VAL A 146 7.87 2.89 -14.44
N ALA A 147 8.80 3.46 -15.21
CA ALA A 147 10.15 3.73 -14.74
C ALA A 147 10.17 4.67 -13.53
N ILE A 148 9.39 5.77 -13.58
CA ILE A 148 9.25 6.69 -12.45
C ILE A 148 8.61 5.99 -11.24
N ALA A 149 7.54 5.21 -11.46
CA ALA A 149 6.88 4.47 -10.40
C ALA A 149 7.81 3.45 -9.73
N SER A 150 8.61 2.73 -10.52
CA SER A 150 9.59 1.78 -10.01
C SER A 150 10.70 2.47 -9.21
N ILE A 151 11.25 3.59 -9.68
CA ILE A 151 12.25 4.36 -8.92
C ILE A 151 11.66 4.87 -7.61
N ALA A 152 10.45 5.43 -7.65
CA ALA A 152 9.76 5.93 -6.47
C ALA A 152 9.54 4.79 -5.46
N LEU A 153 8.99 3.65 -5.91
CA LEU A 153 8.74 2.48 -5.08
C LEU A 153 10.04 1.95 -4.46
N SER A 154 11.09 1.73 -5.25
CA SER A 154 12.40 1.27 -4.76
C SER A 154 13.00 2.23 -3.74
N SER A 155 12.92 3.54 -3.99
CA SER A 155 13.44 4.54 -3.04
C SER A 155 12.67 4.53 -1.73
N THR A 156 11.33 4.41 -1.77
CA THR A 156 10.51 4.35 -0.55
C THR A 156 10.74 3.08 0.23
N VAL A 157 10.89 1.93 -0.45
CA VAL A 157 11.20 0.65 0.20
C VAL A 157 12.57 0.71 0.86
N LEU A 158 13.58 1.22 0.16
CA LEU A 158 14.92 1.37 0.72
C LEU A 158 14.90 2.26 1.97
N ILE A 159 14.18 3.38 1.93
CA ILE A 159 14.02 4.25 3.11
C ILE A 159 13.31 3.49 4.24
N SER A 160 12.25 2.73 3.95
CA SER A 160 11.53 1.95 4.97
C SER A 160 12.41 0.89 5.61
N VAL A 161 13.16 0.11 4.82
CA VAL A 161 14.08 -0.92 5.34
C VAL A 161 15.18 -0.30 6.23
N LEU A 162 15.65 0.91 5.88
CA LEU A 162 16.68 1.60 6.67
C LEU A 162 16.11 2.29 7.92
N ALA A 163 14.85 2.72 7.90
CA ALA A 163 14.24 3.54 8.96
C ALA A 163 13.40 2.74 9.96
N VAL A 164 12.76 1.64 9.52
CA VAL A 164 11.87 0.84 10.36
C VAL A 164 12.68 -0.21 11.09
N LYS A 165 12.73 -0.07 12.43
CA LYS A 165 13.34 -1.08 13.28
C LYS A 165 12.33 -2.19 13.57
N GLU A 166 12.66 -3.42 13.19
CA GLU A 166 11.80 -4.56 13.45
C GLU A 166 11.59 -4.81 14.96
N ARG A 167 10.35 -5.12 15.32
CA ARG A 167 9.98 -5.56 16.67
C ARG A 167 10.42 -7.02 16.83
N ASN A 168 11.14 -7.33 17.91
CA ASN A 168 11.55 -8.71 18.19
C ASN A 168 10.31 -9.56 18.56
N PRO A 169 9.94 -10.56 17.74
CA PRO A 169 8.75 -11.39 17.99
C PRO A 169 8.84 -12.22 19.27
N GLN A 170 10.05 -12.50 19.75
CA GLN A 170 10.28 -13.34 20.93
C GLN A 170 9.95 -12.64 22.26
N LEU A 171 9.70 -11.32 22.22
CA LEU A 171 9.27 -10.55 23.39
C LEU A 171 7.75 -10.51 23.53
N ASP A 172 7.01 -11.04 22.55
CA ASP A 172 5.56 -11.10 22.63
C ASP A 172 5.14 -12.22 23.59
N PRO A 173 4.13 -11.97 24.44
CA PRO A 173 3.65 -12.99 25.35
C PRO A 173 3.18 -14.21 24.54
N PRO A 174 3.51 -15.45 24.98
CA PRO A 174 3.09 -16.65 24.28
C PRO A 174 1.58 -16.61 24.08
N SER A 175 1.14 -16.79 22.84
CA SER A 175 -0.27 -16.78 22.53
C SER A 175 -0.92 -18.04 23.12
N ASP A 176 -2.01 -17.89 23.88
CA ASP A 176 -2.78 -19.03 24.44
C ASP A 176 -3.54 -19.83 23.35
N THR A 177 -3.16 -19.67 22.08
CA THR A 177 -3.82 -20.30 20.94
C THR A 177 -2.89 -21.39 20.44
N ASP A 178 -3.35 -22.65 20.43
CA ASP A 178 -2.62 -23.80 19.88
C ASP A 178 -2.07 -23.47 18.46
N GLU A 179 -0.82 -22.99 18.40
CA GLU A 179 -0.24 -22.31 17.23
C GLU A 179 0.16 -23.27 16.10
N ASP A 180 0.06 -24.59 16.31
CA ASP A 180 0.70 -25.58 15.44
C ASP A 180 -0.22 -26.45 14.56
N SER A 181 -1.54 -26.20 14.45
CA SER A 181 -2.40 -27.12 13.67
C SER A 181 -3.46 -26.52 12.75
N LEU A 182 -3.61 -25.20 12.73
CA LEU A 182 -4.67 -24.54 11.97
C LEU A 182 -4.08 -23.84 10.75
N GLY A 183 -3.67 -24.65 9.77
CA GLY A 183 -3.24 -24.20 8.43
C GLY A 183 -4.31 -23.37 7.70
N ILE A 184 -4.29 -23.32 6.36
CA ILE A 184 -5.19 -22.47 5.54
C ILE A 184 -6.67 -22.51 5.99
N ILE A 185 -7.18 -23.69 6.39
CA ILE A 185 -8.56 -23.88 6.87
C ILE A 185 -8.83 -23.13 8.19
N GLY A 186 -7.85 -23.10 9.10
CA GLY A 186 -7.94 -22.39 10.37
C GLY A 186 -7.97 -20.88 10.19
N PHE A 187 -7.13 -20.35 9.29
CA PHE A 187 -7.18 -18.96 8.88
C PHE A 187 -8.57 -18.58 8.35
N PHE A 188 -9.13 -19.33 7.39
CA PHE A 188 -10.47 -19.04 6.86
C PHE A 188 -11.57 -19.13 7.92
N LYS A 189 -11.47 -20.09 8.85
CA LYS A 189 -12.40 -20.19 9.98
C LYS A 189 -12.31 -18.95 10.88
N GLN A 190 -11.10 -18.50 11.21
CA GLN A 190 -10.90 -17.29 12.01
C GLN A 190 -11.44 -16.05 11.30
N VAL A 191 -11.15 -15.87 10.01
CA VAL A 191 -11.68 -14.74 9.22
C VAL A 191 -13.20 -14.74 9.26
N LEU A 192 -13.86 -15.88 9.01
CA LEU A 192 -15.31 -15.98 9.04
C LEU A 192 -15.89 -15.70 10.44
N LEU A 193 -15.22 -16.18 11.48
CA LEU A 193 -15.59 -15.92 12.88
C LEU A 193 -15.48 -14.43 13.21
N SER A 194 -14.39 -13.78 12.82
CA SER A 194 -14.18 -12.34 13.00
C SER A 194 -15.26 -11.54 12.29
N VAL A 195 -15.55 -11.83 11.01
CA VAL A 195 -16.63 -11.18 10.26
C VAL A 195 -17.99 -11.32 10.95
N ARG A 196 -18.28 -12.49 11.53
CA ARG A 196 -19.54 -12.73 12.25
C ARG A 196 -19.62 -12.05 13.62
N ARG A 197 -18.48 -11.83 14.28
CA ARG A 197 -18.39 -11.24 15.63
C ARG A 197 -18.28 -9.72 15.63
N LEU A 198 -18.19 -9.08 14.45
CA LEU A 198 -18.08 -7.63 14.34
C LEU A 198 -19.25 -6.90 15.03
N PRO A 199 -18.98 -5.82 15.78
CA PRO A 199 -20.03 -4.95 16.31
C PRO A 199 -20.94 -4.41 15.20
N PRO A 200 -22.24 -4.16 15.49
CA PRO A 200 -23.23 -3.76 14.47
C PRO A 200 -22.82 -2.49 13.70
N TYR A 201 -22.21 -1.52 14.39
CA TYR A 201 -21.73 -0.29 13.76
C TYR A 201 -20.63 -0.55 12.71
N VAL A 202 -19.63 -1.37 13.04
CA VAL A 202 -18.52 -1.68 12.13
C VAL A 202 -19.04 -2.47 10.92
N ARG A 203 -19.98 -3.38 11.14
CA ARG A 203 -20.61 -4.14 10.06
C ARG A 203 -21.30 -3.24 9.04
N SER A 204 -22.07 -2.25 9.49
CA SER A 204 -22.71 -1.28 8.59
C SER A 204 -21.69 -0.51 7.76
N VAL A 205 -20.55 -0.12 8.34
CA VAL A 205 -19.47 0.53 7.59
C VAL A 205 -18.90 -0.40 6.52
N CYS A 206 -18.68 -1.68 6.83
CA CYS A 206 -18.22 -2.66 5.85
C CYS A 206 -19.21 -2.86 4.69
N ASP A 207 -20.51 -2.94 4.99
CA ASP A 207 -21.55 -3.10 3.98
C ASP A 207 -21.60 -1.88 3.04
N ILE A 208 -21.58 -0.66 3.61
CA ILE A 208 -21.50 0.59 2.84
C ILE A 208 -20.25 0.58 1.96
N GLN A 209 -19.09 0.20 2.52
CA GLN A 209 -17.84 0.18 1.78
C GLN A 209 -17.86 -0.81 0.61
N PHE A 210 -18.46 -1.99 0.79
CA PHE A 210 -18.63 -2.98 -0.27
C PHE A 210 -19.41 -2.42 -1.47
N PHE A 211 -20.58 -1.83 -1.23
CA PHE A 211 -21.38 -1.23 -2.30
C PHE A 211 -20.73 0.03 -2.88
N ALA A 212 -20.07 0.84 -2.06
CA ALA A 212 -19.35 2.02 -2.52
C ALA A 212 -18.21 1.65 -3.49
N TRP A 213 -17.48 0.57 -3.23
CA TRP A 213 -16.39 0.10 -4.11
C TRP A 213 -16.89 -0.31 -5.49
N MET A 214 -18.09 -0.89 -5.60
CA MET A 214 -18.69 -1.23 -6.91
C MET A 214 -18.86 0.01 -7.81
N GLY A 215 -19.32 1.13 -7.24
CA GLY A 215 -19.43 2.39 -7.96
C GLY A 215 -18.07 3.03 -8.23
N TRP A 216 -17.16 2.93 -7.26
CA TRP A 216 -15.84 3.54 -7.33
C TRP A 216 -14.97 2.98 -8.45
N PHE A 217 -14.90 1.65 -8.61
CA PHE A 217 -14.12 1.05 -9.70
C PHE A 217 -14.66 1.44 -11.08
N SER A 218 -15.98 1.49 -11.24
CA SER A 218 -16.62 1.93 -12.49
C SER A 218 -16.21 3.37 -12.83
N PHE A 219 -16.19 4.25 -11.84
CA PHE A 219 -15.68 5.60 -12.00
C PHE A 219 -14.20 5.60 -12.44
N LEU A 220 -13.32 4.88 -11.74
CA LEU A 220 -11.88 4.86 -12.04
C LEU A 220 -11.54 4.41 -13.47
N PHE A 221 -12.23 3.38 -13.99
CA PHE A 221 -11.92 2.85 -15.33
C PHE A 221 -12.50 3.70 -16.47
N TYR A 222 -13.69 4.28 -16.30
CA TYR A 222 -14.42 4.91 -17.39
C TYR A 222 -14.34 6.44 -17.42
N ILE A 223 -13.91 7.09 -16.34
CA ILE A 223 -13.91 8.56 -16.26
C ILE A 223 -13.08 9.24 -17.35
N THR A 224 -11.87 8.74 -17.63
CA THR A 224 -11.01 9.33 -18.68
C THR A 224 -11.66 9.24 -20.05
N THR A 225 -12.21 8.07 -20.37
CA THR A 225 -12.90 7.81 -21.63
C THR A 225 -14.16 8.64 -21.75
N TYR A 226 -14.92 8.77 -20.66
CA TYR A 226 -16.12 9.60 -20.60
C TYR A 226 -15.82 11.07 -20.86
N VAL A 227 -14.79 11.64 -20.20
CA VAL A 227 -14.38 13.02 -20.43
C VAL A 227 -13.84 13.21 -21.85
N ALA A 228 -13.08 12.25 -22.37
CA ALA A 228 -12.59 12.28 -23.75
C ALA A 228 -13.76 12.30 -24.74
N GLN A 229 -14.77 11.42 -24.57
CA GLN A 229 -15.98 11.39 -25.39
C GLN A 229 -16.74 12.71 -25.35
N LEU A 230 -16.91 13.30 -24.16
CA LEU A 230 -17.57 14.60 -24.01
C LEU A 230 -16.86 15.71 -24.78
N TRP A 231 -15.53 15.66 -24.87
CA TRP A 231 -14.73 16.62 -25.62
C TRP A 231 -14.72 16.35 -27.14
N VAL A 232 -14.67 15.08 -27.55
CA VAL A 232 -14.55 14.63 -28.94
C VAL A 232 -15.90 14.67 -29.67
N ASN A 233 -16.99 14.20 -29.08
CA ASN A 233 -18.28 14.02 -29.75
C ASN A 233 -18.81 15.31 -30.44
N PRO A 234 -18.72 16.50 -29.83
CA PRO A 234 -19.15 17.74 -30.49
C PRO A 234 -18.25 18.17 -31.66
N ARG A 235 -17.03 17.65 -31.74
CA ARG A 235 -16.00 18.00 -32.73
C ARG A 235 -15.87 16.96 -33.84
N LEU A 236 -16.52 15.81 -33.68
CA LEU A 236 -16.55 14.75 -34.68
C LEU A 236 -17.45 15.20 -35.84
N LYS A 237 -16.84 15.42 -37.02
CA LYS A 237 -17.54 15.81 -38.25
C LYS A 237 -17.54 14.65 -39.26
N PRO A 238 -18.63 14.44 -40.02
CA PRO A 238 -18.63 13.48 -41.13
C PRO A 238 -17.57 13.88 -42.17
N GLY A 239 -16.69 12.95 -42.54
CA GLY A 239 -15.65 13.17 -43.57
C GLY A 239 -14.23 13.42 -43.06
N LEU A 240 -13.98 13.35 -41.74
CA LEU A 240 -12.62 13.36 -41.19
C LEU A 240 -11.82 12.13 -41.65
N SER A 241 -10.53 12.32 -41.91
CA SER A 241 -9.62 11.21 -42.18
C SER A 241 -9.39 10.36 -40.91
N PRO A 242 -8.98 9.08 -41.04
CA PRO A 242 -8.65 8.24 -39.89
C PRO A 242 -7.57 8.87 -38.97
N GLU A 243 -6.60 9.57 -39.54
CA GLU A 243 -5.52 10.24 -38.80
C GLU A 243 -6.04 11.43 -37.98
N GLU A 244 -6.95 12.22 -38.55
CA GLU A 244 -7.56 13.36 -37.85
C GLU A 244 -8.44 12.89 -36.68
N VAL A 245 -9.14 11.76 -36.86
CA VAL A 245 -9.92 11.13 -35.79
C VAL A 245 -9.01 10.65 -34.66
N GLU A 246 -7.89 9.98 -34.98
CA GLU A 246 -6.93 9.52 -33.98
C GLU A 246 -6.29 10.69 -33.21
N GLU A 247 -5.89 11.75 -33.90
CA GLU A 247 -5.34 12.95 -33.26
C GLU A 247 -6.38 13.63 -32.33
N LEU A 248 -7.64 13.67 -32.76
CA LEU A 248 -8.74 14.22 -31.97
C LEU A 248 -8.97 13.40 -30.69
N TRP A 249 -8.93 12.07 -30.78
CA TRP A 249 -9.02 11.17 -29.62
C TRP A 249 -7.81 11.27 -28.70
N ALA A 250 -6.60 11.42 -29.25
CA ALA A 250 -5.39 11.64 -28.47
C ALA A 250 -5.48 12.94 -27.65
N LYS A 251 -5.96 14.03 -28.28
CA LYS A 251 -6.25 15.30 -27.61
C LYS A 251 -7.34 15.15 -26.54
N GLY A 252 -8.44 14.47 -26.86
CA GLY A 252 -9.54 14.20 -25.92
C GLY A 252 -9.07 13.42 -24.68
N THR A 253 -8.23 12.40 -24.88
CA THR A 253 -7.65 11.61 -23.79
C THR A 253 -6.78 12.48 -22.88
N ARG A 254 -6.00 13.40 -23.45
CA ARG A 254 -5.17 14.34 -22.68
C ARG A 254 -5.99 15.36 -21.88
N ILE A 255 -7.15 15.78 -22.40
CA ILE A 255 -8.11 16.58 -21.62
C ILE A 255 -8.72 15.75 -20.48
N GLY A 256 -9.00 14.46 -20.72
CA GLY A 256 -9.41 13.51 -19.68
C GLY A 256 -8.40 13.40 -18.55
N THR A 257 -7.11 13.23 -18.86
CA THR A 257 -6.06 13.18 -17.83
C THR A 257 -5.88 14.51 -17.10
N PHE A 258 -6.08 15.65 -17.77
CA PHE A 258 -6.10 16.96 -17.12
C PHE A 258 -7.27 17.13 -16.14
N ALA A 259 -8.46 16.64 -16.50
CA ALA A 259 -9.62 16.66 -15.60
C ALA A 259 -9.36 15.82 -14.34
N LEU A 260 -8.66 14.69 -14.47
CA LEU A 260 -8.25 13.87 -13.33
C LEU A 260 -7.20 14.55 -12.44
N LEU A 261 -6.30 15.33 -13.02
CA LEU A 261 -5.38 16.18 -12.26
C LEU A 261 -6.15 17.21 -11.42
N LEU A 262 -7.15 17.88 -12.01
CA LEU A 262 -8.01 18.81 -11.28
C LEU A 262 -8.79 18.10 -10.16
N TYR A 263 -9.35 16.93 -10.45
CA TYR A 263 -10.01 16.09 -9.45
C TYR A 263 -9.08 15.79 -8.26
N ALA A 264 -7.82 15.42 -8.53
CA ALA A 264 -6.86 15.13 -7.47
C ALA A 264 -6.48 16.36 -6.65
N ILE A 265 -6.31 17.53 -7.27
CA ILE A 265 -6.04 18.79 -6.57
C ILE A 265 -7.22 19.15 -5.66
N VAL A 266 -8.45 19.04 -6.15
CA VAL A 266 -9.66 19.31 -5.36
C VAL A 266 -9.81 18.29 -4.22
N SER A 267 -9.57 17.01 -4.50
CA SER A 267 -9.60 15.94 -3.49
C SER A 267 -8.56 16.16 -2.40
N PHE A 268 -7.32 16.49 -2.77
CA PHE A 268 -6.25 16.80 -1.83
C PHE A 268 -6.58 18.04 -0.99
N SER A 269 -7.05 19.12 -1.62
CA SER A 269 -7.49 20.34 -0.91
C SER A 269 -8.61 20.02 0.08
N THR A 270 -9.58 19.21 -0.32
CA THR A 270 -10.68 18.76 0.54
C THR A 270 -10.14 17.96 1.74
N ASN A 271 -9.18 17.05 1.53
CA ASN A 271 -8.55 16.29 2.61
C ASN A 271 -7.77 17.16 3.61
N LEU A 272 -7.29 18.34 3.19
CA LEU A 272 -6.63 19.29 4.09
C LEU A 272 -7.62 20.17 4.85
N ILE A 273 -8.70 20.61 4.18
CA ILE A 273 -9.64 21.59 4.72
C ILE A 273 -10.71 20.91 5.58
N LEU A 274 -11.23 19.75 5.19
CA LEU A 274 -12.36 19.10 5.84
C LEU A 274 -12.11 18.80 7.34
N PRO A 275 -10.92 18.31 7.76
CA PRO A 275 -10.63 18.12 9.17
C PRO A 275 -10.57 19.41 9.99
N LEU A 276 -10.42 20.58 9.37
CA LEU A 276 -10.47 21.89 10.05
C LEU A 276 -11.90 22.36 10.29
N LEU A 277 -12.87 21.85 9.52
CA LEU A 277 -14.28 22.21 9.61
C LEU A 277 -15.08 21.24 10.48
N VAL A 278 -14.61 20.00 10.61
CA VAL A 278 -15.28 18.96 11.39
C VAL A 278 -14.77 19.00 12.84
N VAL A 279 -15.69 19.13 13.80
CA VAL A 279 -15.39 19.05 15.23
C VAL A 279 -14.81 17.66 15.54
N PRO A 280 -13.68 17.56 16.26
CA PRO A 280 -13.13 16.26 16.64
C PRO A 280 -14.17 15.43 17.40
N SER A 281 -14.41 14.19 16.96
CA SER A 281 -15.33 13.25 17.64
C SER A 281 -14.90 12.95 19.08
N TYR A 282 -13.63 13.17 19.42
CA TYR A 282 -13.10 13.11 20.78
C TYR A 282 -12.76 14.50 21.31
N ALA A 283 -13.69 15.09 22.05
CA ALA A 283 -13.36 16.11 23.04
C ALA A 283 -13.14 15.41 24.39
N PRO A 284 -11.96 15.51 25.02
CA PRO A 284 -11.82 15.08 26.41
C PRO A 284 -12.85 15.86 27.24
N LYS A 285 -13.65 15.15 28.05
CA LYS A 285 -14.66 15.79 28.91
C LYS A 285 -13.97 16.85 29.77
N SER A 286 -14.33 18.12 29.55
CA SER A 286 -13.82 19.25 30.34
C SER A 286 -14.24 19.08 31.80
N GLY A 287 -13.30 18.67 32.65
CA GLY A 287 -13.53 18.47 34.08
C GLY A 287 -12.77 17.31 34.72
N GLN A 288 -12.17 16.40 33.94
CA GLN A 288 -11.18 15.48 34.48
C GLN A 288 -9.81 16.17 34.48
N THR A 289 -9.38 16.65 35.64
CA THR A 289 -7.95 16.76 35.97
C THR A 289 -7.29 15.49 35.44
N PRO A 290 -6.18 15.54 34.68
CA PRO A 290 -5.47 14.32 34.31
C PRO A 290 -5.24 13.59 35.62
N GLU A 291 -5.86 12.42 35.77
CA GLU A 291 -5.62 11.58 36.94
C GLU A 291 -4.12 11.40 36.93
N LYS A 292 -3.44 12.05 37.88
CA LYS A 292 -2.10 11.66 38.26
C LYS A 292 -2.24 10.16 38.44
N TRP A 293 -1.49 9.40 37.67
CA TRP A 293 -1.38 7.96 37.82
C TRP A 293 -0.80 7.70 39.20
N GLU A 294 -1.60 7.87 40.26
CA GLU A 294 -1.24 7.44 41.58
C GLU A 294 -1.17 5.93 41.47
N LEU A 295 0.06 5.43 41.48
CA LEU A 295 0.39 4.03 41.51
C LEU A 295 -0.23 3.43 42.77
N ARG A 296 -1.51 3.07 42.70
CA ARG A 296 -2.19 2.26 43.72
C ARG A 296 -1.84 0.81 43.46
N GLY A 297 -0.58 0.49 43.69
CA GLY A 297 -0.09 -0.86 43.89
C GLY A 297 0.63 -0.94 45.23
N PRO A 298 0.49 -2.02 46.01
CA PRO A 298 1.31 -2.22 47.19
C PRO A 298 2.80 -2.17 46.80
N PRO A 299 3.67 -1.61 47.66
CA PRO A 299 5.02 -1.14 47.29
C PRO A 299 5.99 -2.19 46.73
N HIS A 300 5.62 -3.47 46.66
CA HIS A 300 6.43 -4.54 46.10
C HIS A 300 6.26 -4.72 44.57
N LEU A 301 5.32 -4.03 43.92
CA LEU A 301 5.11 -4.14 42.46
C LEU A 301 5.94 -3.14 41.62
N TYR A 302 6.69 -2.24 42.25
CA TYR A 302 7.49 -1.21 41.56
C TYR A 302 8.74 -1.75 40.84
N ASN A 303 9.15 -2.99 41.10
CA ASN A 303 10.37 -3.57 40.52
C ASN A 303 10.14 -4.35 39.22
N ASN A 304 8.92 -4.34 38.65
CA ASN A 304 8.66 -5.10 37.43
C ASN A 304 7.78 -4.31 36.42
N PRO A 305 8.35 -3.73 35.36
CA PRO A 305 7.66 -2.80 34.46
C PRO A 305 6.57 -3.46 33.58
N THR A 306 6.46 -4.79 33.55
CA THR A 306 5.54 -5.51 32.65
C THR A 306 4.12 -5.66 33.18
N LYS A 307 3.84 -5.31 34.45
CA LYS A 307 2.51 -5.48 35.05
C LYS A 307 1.61 -4.23 35.06
N LEU A 308 2.08 -3.11 34.48
CA LEU A 308 1.41 -1.80 34.56
C LEU A 308 0.38 -1.54 33.45
N PHE A 309 0.24 -2.43 32.47
CA PHE A 309 -0.65 -2.23 31.32
C PHE A 309 -1.70 -3.35 31.25
N ARG A 310 -2.72 -3.28 32.10
CA ARG A 310 -4.02 -3.88 31.77
C ARG A 310 -5.10 -2.80 31.82
N PRO A 311 -5.88 -2.62 30.75
CA PRO A 311 -7.09 -1.81 30.83
C PRO A 311 -8.12 -2.55 31.68
N VAL A 312 -8.57 -1.92 32.77
CA VAL A 312 -9.74 -2.38 33.51
C VAL A 312 -10.96 -1.90 32.71
N TYR A 313 -11.65 -2.82 32.05
CA TYR A 313 -12.98 -2.55 31.51
C TYR A 313 -13.97 -2.56 32.68
N GLN A 314 -14.64 -1.42 32.91
CA GLN A 314 -15.93 -1.35 33.60
C GLN A 314 -17.03 -1.14 32.56
#